data_AF-A0A357M950-F1
#
_entry.id   AF-A0A357M950-F1
#
_cell.length_a   1.000
_cell.length_b   1.000
_cell.length_c   1.000
_cell.angle_alpha   90.00
_cell.angle_beta   90.00
_cell.angle_gamma   90.00
#
_symmetry.space_group_name_H-M   'P 1'
#
loop_
_entity.id
_entity.type
_entity.pdbx_description
1 polymer ?
#
loop_
_entity_poly.entity_id
_entity_poly.type
_entity_poly.pdbx_seq_one_letter_code
_entity_poly.pdbx_strand_id
1 'polypeptide(L)'
;VLLFSPWVTPTVAVSIVWSWIYEPEIGLANTVLDLFGLEKIGWLQDPKWALLGVLLVTIWKSVGWAMIFYLVALRNVPNDLLEAAELDGANAVQKFSRITLPLISPTTLFLFIV
;
A
#
# COMPACT_ATOMS: atom_id res chain seq x y z
N VAL A 1 -8.01 11.56 3.02
CA VAL A 1 -8.98 10.84 3.89
C VAL A 1 -9.09 9.37 3.47
N LEU A 2 -9.50 9.06 2.22
CA LEU A 2 -9.66 7.67 1.74
C LEU A 2 -8.43 6.78 1.94
N LEU A 3 -7.24 7.29 1.63
CA LEU A 3 -5.99 6.52 1.76
C LEU A 3 -5.47 6.38 3.20
N PHE A 4 -5.96 7.21 4.12
CA PHE A 4 -5.61 7.17 5.56
C PHE A 4 -6.60 6.30 6.36
N SER A 5 -7.80 6.09 5.81
CA SER A 5 -8.87 5.29 6.42
C SER A 5 -8.45 3.91 6.92
N PRO A 6 -7.60 3.13 6.21
CA PRO A 6 -7.21 1.79 6.67
C PRO A 6 -6.47 1.81 8.01
N TRP A 7 -5.65 2.84 8.25
CA TRP A 7 -4.83 2.94 9.46
C TRP A 7 -5.63 3.30 10.71
N VAL A 8 -6.60 4.21 10.58
CA VAL A 8 -7.43 4.66 11.71
C VAL A 8 -8.58 3.72 12.04
N THR A 9 -8.88 2.77 11.15
CA THR A 9 -9.95 1.80 11.38
C THR A 9 -9.49 0.73 12.37
N PRO A 10 -10.28 0.41 13.42
CA PRO A 10 -9.94 -0.65 14.36
C PRO A 10 -9.73 -1.99 13.66
N THR A 11 -8.67 -2.72 14.04
CA THR A 11 -8.33 -4.02 13.43
C THR A 11 -9.50 -4.99 13.45
N VAL A 12 -10.26 -5.03 14.55
CA VAL A 12 -11.43 -5.92 14.70
C VAL A 12 -12.49 -5.63 13.62
N ALA A 13 -12.79 -4.36 13.36
CA ALA A 13 -13.75 -3.98 12.33
C ALA A 13 -13.23 -4.36 10.93
N VAL A 14 -11.95 -4.14 10.66
CA VAL A 14 -11.30 -4.56 9.41
C VAL A 14 -11.42 -6.07 9.23
N SER A 15 -11.11 -6.87 10.24
CA SER A 15 -11.18 -8.33 10.17
C SER A 15 -12.58 -8.85 9.86
N ILE A 16 -13.64 -8.24 10.44
CA ILE A 16 -15.03 -8.64 10.18
C ILE A 16 -15.42 -8.34 8.73
N VAL A 17 -15.10 -7.15 8.23
CA VAL A 17 -15.44 -6.78 6.84
C VAL A 17 -14.69 -7.68 5.85
N TRP A 18 -13.39 -7.91 6.08
CA TRP A 18 -12.60 -8.77 5.20
C TRP A 18 -12.99 -10.24 5.29
N SER A 19 -13.47 -10.74 6.42
CA SER A 19 -14.01 -12.10 6.50
C SER A 19 -15.26 -12.27 5.64
N TRP A 20 -16.12 -11.25 5.55
CA TRP A 20 -17.27 -11.27 4.65
C TRP A 20 -16.86 -11.18 3.17
N ILE A 21 -15.83 -10.39 2.86
CA ILE A 21 -15.27 -10.30 1.50
C ILE A 21 -14.69 -11.65 1.05
N TYR A 22 -14.02 -12.36 1.95
CA TYR A 22 -13.37 -13.64 1.71
C TYR A 22 -14.26 -14.88 1.92
N GLU A 23 -15.55 -14.68 2.18
CA GLU A 23 -16.50 -15.77 2.30
C GLU A 23 -16.52 -16.59 0.98
N PRO A 24 -16.27 -17.91 1.01
CA PRO A 24 -16.10 -18.70 -0.21
C PRO A 24 -17.29 -18.69 -1.15
N GLU A 25 -18.51 -18.71 -0.63
CA GLU A 25 -19.70 -18.90 -1.47
C GLU A 25 -20.29 -17.62 -2.04
N ILE A 26 -20.36 -16.56 -1.21
CA ILE A 26 -21.07 -15.31 -1.50
C ILE A 26 -20.17 -14.06 -1.37
N GLY A 27 -18.90 -14.24 -1.02
CA GLY A 27 -17.97 -13.15 -0.76
C GLY A 27 -17.57 -12.40 -2.02
N LEU A 28 -17.37 -11.09 -1.88
CA LEU A 28 -17.01 -10.20 -2.99
C LEU A 28 -15.75 -10.64 -3.73
N ALA A 29 -14.76 -11.22 -3.04
CA ALA A 29 -13.51 -11.65 -3.67
C ALA A 29 -13.77 -12.75 -4.72
N ASN A 30 -14.62 -13.73 -4.40
CA ASN A 30 -14.98 -14.80 -5.34
C ASN A 30 -15.99 -14.34 -6.39
N THR A 31 -16.87 -13.39 -6.07
CA THR A 31 -17.72 -12.76 -7.09
C THR A 31 -16.88 -12.08 -8.17
N VAL A 32 -15.77 -11.44 -7.79
CA VAL A 32 -14.84 -10.85 -8.78
C VAL A 32 -14.15 -11.95 -9.60
N LEU A 33 -13.72 -13.06 -9.00
CA LEU A 33 -13.15 -14.19 -9.75
C LEU A 33 -14.13 -14.78 -10.76
N ASP A 34 -15.40 -14.95 -10.36
CA ASP A 34 -16.47 -15.49 -11.19
C ASP A 34 -16.76 -14.61 -12.42
N LEU A 35 -16.67 -13.27 -12.28
CA LEU A 35 -16.76 -12.35 -13.41
C LEU A 35 -15.68 -12.57 -14.48
N PHE A 36 -14.53 -13.12 -14.09
CA PHE A 36 -13.45 -13.48 -15.01
C PHE A 36 -13.45 -14.98 -15.38
N GLY A 37 -14.47 -15.74 -14.98
CA GLY A 37 -14.59 -17.18 -15.25
C GLY A 37 -13.58 -18.04 -14.47
N LEU A 38 -13.07 -17.54 -13.34
CA LEU A 38 -12.12 -18.26 -12.49
C LEU A 38 -12.87 -19.05 -11.40
N GLU A 39 -12.27 -20.17 -10.97
CA GLU A 39 -12.83 -21.00 -9.90
C GLU A 39 -12.82 -20.26 -8.55
N LYS A 40 -13.81 -20.57 -7.70
CA LYS A 40 -13.91 -20.00 -6.36
C LYS A 40 -12.74 -20.45 -5.50
N ILE A 41 -12.18 -19.52 -4.72
CA ILE A 41 -11.05 -19.77 -3.83
C ILE A 41 -11.51 -19.72 -2.37
N GLY A 42 -11.11 -20.72 -1.57
CA GLY A 42 -11.26 -20.68 -0.11
C GLY A 42 -10.20 -19.76 0.51
N TRP A 43 -10.36 -18.44 0.37
CA TRP A 43 -9.34 -17.44 0.69
C TRP A 43 -8.74 -17.55 2.08
N LEU A 44 -9.51 -18.01 3.07
CA LEU A 44 -9.03 -18.23 4.46
C LEU A 44 -9.05 -19.71 4.87
N GLN A 45 -9.67 -20.58 4.06
CA GLN A 45 -9.87 -22.01 4.36
C GLN A 45 -8.84 -22.91 3.68
N ASP A 46 -8.30 -22.47 2.54
CA ASP A 46 -7.24 -23.19 1.82
C ASP A 46 -5.86 -22.69 2.27
N PRO A 47 -5.00 -23.55 2.86
CA PRO A 47 -3.64 -23.18 3.27
C PRO A 47 -2.79 -22.55 2.16
N LYS A 48 -3.05 -22.88 0.89
CA LYS A 48 -2.34 -22.30 -0.26
C LYS A 48 -2.63 -20.80 -0.44
N TRP A 49 -3.86 -20.38 -0.13
CA TRP A 49 -4.35 -19.02 -0.38
C TRP A 49 -4.49 -18.19 0.89
N ALA A 50 -4.61 -18.82 2.06
CA ALA A 50 -4.74 -18.17 3.36
C ALA A 50 -3.65 -17.12 3.61
N LEU A 51 -2.38 -17.46 3.32
CA LEU A 51 -1.29 -16.52 3.50
C LEU A 51 -1.43 -15.29 2.58
N LEU A 52 -1.81 -15.49 1.32
CA LEU A 52 -2.02 -14.39 0.37
C LEU A 52 -3.19 -13.52 0.82
N GLY A 53 -4.30 -14.12 1.24
CA GLY A 53 -5.48 -13.42 1.75
C GLY A 53 -5.12 -12.50 2.92
N VAL A 54 -4.38 -13.02 3.90
CA VAL A 54 -3.91 -12.25 5.06
C VAL A 54 -2.90 -11.16 4.66
N LEU A 55 -1.97 -11.45 3.75
CA LEU A 55 -1.01 -10.47 3.25
C LEU A 55 -1.70 -9.29 2.57
N LEU A 56 -2.74 -9.52 1.77
CA LEU A 56 -3.48 -8.46 1.09
C LEU A 56 -4.13 -7.49 2.09
N VAL A 57 -4.79 -8.00 3.14
CA VAL A 57 -5.38 -7.17 4.19
C VAL A 57 -4.31 -6.39 4.94
N THR A 58 -3.20 -7.07 5.25
CA THR A 58 -2.08 -6.49 5.99
C THR A 58 -1.44 -5.34 5.21
N ILE A 59 -1.11 -5.56 3.93
CA ILE A 59 -0.53 -4.54 3.04
C ILE A 59 -1.51 -3.37 2.91
N TRP A 60 -2.79 -3.64 2.62
CA TRP A 60 -3.81 -2.60 2.49
C TRP A 60 -3.89 -1.72 3.74
N LYS A 61 -3.83 -2.32 4.93
CA LYS A 61 -3.83 -1.59 6.20
C LYS A 61 -2.55 -0.77 6.40
N SER A 62 -1.38 -1.36 6.12
CA SER A 62 -0.08 -0.74 6.31
C SER A 62 0.19 0.43 5.37
N VAL A 63 -0.42 0.45 4.18
CA VAL A 63 -0.31 1.58 3.22
C VAL A 63 -0.70 2.90 3.87
N GLY A 64 -1.75 2.91 4.70
CA GLY A 64 -2.21 4.14 5.35
C GLY A 64 -1.18 4.74 6.32
N TRP A 65 -0.42 3.88 7.01
CA TRP A 65 0.65 4.30 7.91
C TRP A 65 1.86 4.81 7.13
N ALA A 66 2.37 4.01 6.19
CA ALA A 66 3.51 4.37 5.35
C ALA A 66 3.31 5.71 4.63
N MET A 67 2.09 5.98 4.16
CA MET A 67 1.74 7.22 3.49
C MET A 67 1.98 8.48 4.33
N ILE A 68 1.69 8.44 5.63
CA ILE A 68 1.92 9.60 6.52
C ILE A 68 3.40 9.91 6.59
N PHE A 69 4.21 8.88 6.81
CA PHE A 69 5.67 9.01 6.90
C PHE A 69 6.25 9.53 5.59
N TYR A 70 5.84 8.98 4.45
CA TYR A 70 6.27 9.47 3.15
C TYR A 70 5.82 10.90 2.87
N LEU A 71 4.61 11.31 3.30
CA LEU A 71 4.14 12.68 3.12
C LEU A 71 5.04 13.68 3.87
N VAL A 72 5.41 13.37 5.12
CA VAL A 72 6.33 14.19 5.90
C VAL A 72 7.72 14.21 5.25
N ALA A 73 8.24 13.05 4.86
CA ALA A 73 9.56 12.93 4.23
C ALA A 73 9.64 13.71 2.91
N LEU A 74 8.61 13.60 2.05
CA LEU A 74 8.54 14.31 0.78
C LEU A 74 8.41 15.83 0.97
N ARG A 75 7.71 16.30 2.01
CA ARG A 75 7.65 17.74 2.34
C ARG A 75 8.99 18.32 2.77
N ASN A 76 9.89 17.48 3.31
CA ASN A 76 11.22 17.89 3.74
C ASN A 76 12.24 17.89 2.59
N VAL A 77 11.87 17.41 1.40
CA VAL A 77 12.73 17.51 0.21
C VAL A 77 12.83 18.98 -0.18
N PRO A 78 14.03 19.58 -0.18
CA PRO A 78 14.19 21.00 -0.50
C PRO A 78 13.82 21.29 -1.96
N ASN A 79 12.94 22.28 -2.19
CA ASN A 79 12.47 22.64 -3.54
C ASN A 79 13.56 23.31 -4.39
N ASP A 80 14.48 24.03 -3.75
CA ASP A 80 15.65 24.65 -4.38
C ASP A 80 16.53 23.62 -5.09
N LEU A 81 16.71 22.42 -4.53
CA LEU A 81 17.42 21.32 -5.20
C LEU A 81 16.68 20.82 -6.45
N LEU A 82 15.34 20.79 -6.41
CA LEU A 82 14.52 20.34 -7.55
C LEU A 82 14.49 21.38 -8.66
N GLU A 83 14.45 22.66 -8.32
CA GLU A 83 14.54 23.79 -9.26
C GLU A 83 15.93 23.87 -9.91
N ALA A 84 17.00 23.73 -9.12
CA ALA A 84 18.37 23.69 -9.64
C ALA A 84 18.55 22.53 -10.64
N ALA A 85 18.06 21.33 -10.29
CA ALA A 85 18.12 20.18 -11.19
C ALA A 85 17.32 20.40 -12.49
N GLU A 86 16.22 21.15 -12.44
CA GLU A 86 15.43 21.50 -13.63
C GLU A 86 16.16 22.49 -14.54
N LEU A 87 16.86 23.47 -13.96
CA LEU A 87 17.77 24.37 -14.70
C LEU A 87 18.92 23.60 -15.36
N ASP A 88 19.42 22.55 -14.71
CA ASP A 88 20.43 21.62 -15.27
C ASP A 88 19.85 20.63 -16.31
N GLY A 89 18.55 20.72 -16.62
CA GLY A 89 17.89 19.90 -17.64
C GLY A 89 17.48 18.49 -17.17
N ALA A 90 17.41 18.25 -15.86
CA ALA A 90 17.00 16.96 -15.31
C ALA A 90 15.49 16.68 -15.53
N ASN A 91 15.19 15.50 -16.07
CA ASN A 91 13.81 15.03 -16.23
C ASN A 91 13.21 14.48 -14.92
N ALA A 92 11.91 14.21 -14.90
CA ALA A 92 11.19 13.76 -13.70
C ALA A 92 11.76 12.46 -13.07
N VAL A 93 12.19 11.50 -13.89
CA VAL A 93 12.76 10.23 -13.41
C VAL A 93 14.13 10.47 -12.78
N GLN A 94 14.94 11.36 -13.35
CA GLN A 94 16.22 11.77 -12.79
C GLN A 94 16.04 12.51 -11.46
N LYS A 95 15.10 13.47 -11.38
CA LYS A 95 14.78 14.17 -10.12
C LYS A 95 14.31 13.18 -9.05
N PHE A 96 13.42 12.25 -9.40
CA PHE A 96 12.95 11.23 -8.45
C PHE A 96 14.08 10.30 -7.97
N SER A 97 14.82 9.68 -8.89
CA SER A 97 15.81 8.65 -8.54
C SER A 97 17.09 9.22 -7.92
N ARG A 98 17.50 10.44 -8.27
CA ARG A 98 18.78 11.04 -7.82
C ARG A 98 18.65 12.04 -6.69
N ILE A 99 17.46 12.60 -6.46
CA ILE A 99 17.24 13.62 -5.42
C ILE A 99 16.19 13.11 -4.43
N THR A 100 14.95 12.90 -4.88
CA THR A 100 13.84 12.56 -3.99
C THR A 100 14.07 11.23 -3.27
N LEU A 101 14.33 10.15 -3.99
CA LEU A 101 14.47 8.80 -3.45
C LEU A 101 15.65 8.69 -2.46
N PRO A 102 16.86 9.22 -2.75
CA PRO A 102 17.94 9.25 -1.76
C PRO A 102 17.60 10.05 -0.51
N LEU A 103 16.95 11.21 -0.64
CA LEU A 103 16.60 12.06 0.51
C LEU A 103 15.52 11.45 1.41
N ILE A 104 14.56 10.70 0.85
CA ILE A 104 13.54 9.98 1.63
C ILE A 104 13.99 8.55 2.02
N SER A 105 15.18 8.12 1.62
CA SER A 105 15.69 6.77 1.91
C SER A 105 15.74 6.42 3.40
N PRO A 106 16.04 7.35 4.35
CA PRO A 106 15.97 7.02 5.77
C PRO A 106 14.56 6.66 6.23
N THR A 107 13.53 7.32 5.67
CA THR A 107 12.12 6.99 5.93
C THR A 107 11.76 5.64 5.33
N THR A 108 12.24 5.34 4.12
CA THR A 108 12.02 4.04 3.48
C THR A 108 12.65 2.91 4.31
N LEU A 109 13.88 3.10 4.80
CA LEU A 109 14.57 2.16 5.66
C LEU A 109 13.80 1.94 6.97
N PHE A 110 13.34 3.02 7.61
CA PHE A 110 12.54 2.94 8.83
C PHE A 110 11.26 2.12 8.63
N LEU A 111 10.49 2.42 7.57
CA LEU A 111 9.26 1.70 7.24
C LEU A 111 9.47 0.24 6.84
N PHE A 112 10.67 -0.11 6.38
CA PHE A 112 11.01 -1.48 6.00
C PHE A 112 11.37 -2.35 7.21
N ILE A 113 11.93 -1.76 8.26
CA ILE A 113 12.39 -2.48 9.46
C ILE A 113 11.24 -2.72 10.46
N VAL A 114 10.32 -1.76 10.57
CA VAL A 114 9.20 -1.74 11.53
C VAL A 114 7.97 -2.42 10.95
#